data_AF-A0A482UCH7-F1
#
_entry.id   AF-A0A482UCH7-F1
#
_cell.length_a   1.000
_cell.length_b   1.000
_cell.length_c   1.000
_cell.angle_alpha   90.00
_cell.angle_beta   90.00
_cell.angle_gamma   90.00
#
_symmetry.space_group_name_H-M   'P 1'
#
loop_
_entity.id
_entity.type
_entity.pdbx_description
1 polymer ?
#
loop_
_entity_poly.entity_id
_entity_poly.type
_entity_poly.pdbx_seq_one_letter_code
_entity_poly.pdbx_strand_id
1 'polypeptide(L)'
;MTYSQPCNLAGTGSACHPIDQVLSRLDKVKANGASKWKACCPAHDDRDPSLSIREADDGKVLLHCWCGCSARDVAAAIGLELRDLFPGKYQQRRGPSKAAIEHERRIVSIGLSLLAQGAKLPQTDLDRLDIARRRLARLEACQ
;
A
#
# COMPACT_ATOMS: atom_id res chain seq x y z
N MET A 1 5.80 -20.56 -33.19
CA MET A 1 5.01 -19.31 -33.06
C MET A 1 5.92 -18.26 -32.47
N THR A 2 6.56 -17.51 -33.36
CA THR A 2 7.59 -16.49 -33.11
C THR A 2 6.93 -15.18 -32.71
N TYR A 3 7.25 -14.64 -31.53
CA TYR A 3 6.93 -13.24 -31.22
C TYR A 3 8.12 -12.38 -31.63
N SER A 4 8.03 -11.82 -32.83
CA SER A 4 8.79 -10.65 -33.25
C SER A 4 7.96 -9.42 -32.89
N GLN A 5 8.50 -8.48 -32.11
CA GLN A 5 8.50 -7.04 -32.42
C GLN A 5 9.38 -6.29 -31.40
N PRO A 6 10.29 -5.41 -31.86
CA PRO A 6 11.01 -4.48 -31.00
C PRO A 6 10.22 -3.16 -30.89
N CYS A 7 10.15 -2.57 -29.70
CA CYS A 7 9.64 -1.21 -29.52
C CYS A 7 10.77 -0.30 -29.03
N ASN A 8 11.04 0.75 -29.80
CA ASN A 8 12.01 1.80 -29.48
C ASN A 8 11.29 3.06 -28.96
N LEU A 9 12.00 3.82 -28.13
CA LEU A 9 11.62 4.93 -27.23
C LEU A 9 10.62 6.00 -27.74
N ALA A 10 9.77 6.53 -26.84
CA ALA A 10 9.92 7.86 -26.20
C ALA A 10 8.60 8.40 -25.59
N GLY A 11 8.65 8.88 -24.33
CA GLY A 11 7.88 10.03 -23.83
C GLY A 11 6.37 9.87 -23.56
N THR A 12 6.01 9.97 -22.27
CA THR A 12 4.67 10.18 -21.70
C THR A 12 3.78 8.93 -21.53
N GLY A 13 3.75 8.41 -20.31
CA GLY A 13 2.56 7.79 -19.73
C GLY A 13 2.03 6.50 -20.36
N SER A 14 2.89 5.57 -20.77
CA SER A 14 2.43 4.20 -21.04
C SER A 14 2.05 3.53 -19.71
N ALA A 15 0.77 3.21 -19.56
CA ALA A 15 0.28 2.20 -18.64
C ALA A 15 0.86 0.82 -19.04
N CYS A 16 2.16 0.63 -18.79
CA CYS A 16 2.81 -0.66 -18.85
C CYS A 16 2.33 -1.44 -17.63
N HIS A 17 1.74 -2.61 -17.87
CA HIS A 17 1.16 -3.42 -16.81
C HIS A 17 2.24 -3.69 -15.76
N PRO A 18 1.95 -3.65 -14.44
CA PRO A 18 2.95 -3.89 -13.40
C PRO A 18 3.80 -5.15 -13.65
N ILE A 19 3.20 -6.18 -14.26
CA ILE A 19 3.91 -7.40 -14.62
C ILE A 19 5.00 -7.18 -15.68
N ASP A 20 4.75 -6.36 -16.70
CA ASP A 20 5.71 -6.07 -17.77
C ASP A 20 6.94 -5.35 -17.21
N GLN A 21 6.70 -4.45 -16.24
CA GLN A 21 7.78 -3.73 -15.56
C GLN A 21 8.66 -4.68 -14.73
N VAL A 22 8.06 -5.68 -14.09
CA VAL A 22 8.80 -6.68 -13.31
C VAL A 22 9.57 -7.61 -14.23
N LEU A 23 8.92 -8.20 -15.25
CA LEU A 23 9.54 -9.20 -16.12
C LEU A 23 10.67 -8.62 -16.98
N SER A 24 10.58 -7.35 -17.39
CA SER A 24 11.64 -6.68 -18.18
C SER A 24 12.94 -6.42 -17.41
N ARG A 25 12.93 -6.57 -16.08
CA ARG A 25 14.08 -6.28 -15.20
C ARG A 25 14.66 -7.52 -14.52
N LEU A 26 14.16 -8.71 -14.85
CA LEU A 26 14.58 -9.97 -14.26
C LEU A 26 15.31 -10.85 -15.26
N ASP A 27 16.28 -11.61 -14.77
CA ASP A 27 17.04 -12.56 -15.56
C ASP A 27 16.43 -13.98 -15.52
N LYS A 28 16.67 -14.73 -16.60
CA LYS A 28 16.27 -16.15 -16.75
C LYS A 28 14.77 -16.41 -16.50
N VAL A 29 13.92 -15.46 -16.89
CA VAL A 29 12.47 -15.56 -16.77
C VAL A 29 11.94 -16.73 -17.63
N LYS A 30 11.13 -17.60 -17.02
CA LYS A 30 10.45 -18.72 -17.68
C LYS A 30 8.98 -18.73 -17.31
N ALA A 31 8.10 -18.87 -18.28
CA ALA A 31 6.67 -19.05 -18.03
C ALA A 31 6.41 -20.38 -17.28
N ASN A 32 5.49 -20.37 -16.33
CA ASN A 32 5.13 -21.51 -15.47
C ASN A 32 3.60 -21.61 -15.30
N GLY A 33 2.89 -21.57 -16.43
CA GLY A 33 1.43 -21.54 -16.50
C GLY A 33 0.87 -20.15 -16.85
N ALA A 34 -0.46 -20.05 -16.94
CA ALA A 34 -1.12 -18.77 -17.21
C ALA A 34 -0.84 -17.78 -16.07
N SER A 35 -0.39 -16.57 -16.43
CA SER A 35 -0.08 -15.47 -15.50
C SER A 35 0.91 -15.84 -14.38
N LYS A 36 1.82 -16.79 -14.65
CA LYS A 36 2.84 -17.26 -13.71
C LYS A 36 4.20 -17.39 -14.38
N TRP A 37 5.24 -16.97 -13.68
CA TRP A 37 6.63 -17.07 -14.13
C TRP A 37 7.54 -17.52 -13.00
N LYS A 38 8.68 -18.07 -13.38
CA LYS A 38 9.83 -18.30 -12.49
C LYS A 38 11.02 -17.51 -13.01
N ALA A 39 11.82 -16.97 -12.10
CA ALA A 39 13.06 -16.26 -12.41
C ALA A 39 14.11 -16.52 -11.32
N CYS A 40 15.35 -16.12 -11.58
CA CYS A 40 16.35 -16.02 -10.51
C CYS A 40 16.04 -14.80 -9.64
N CYS A 41 16.19 -14.94 -8.33
CA CYS A 41 15.96 -13.85 -7.39
C CYS A 41 17.15 -12.88 -7.43
N PRO A 42 16.95 -11.59 -7.73
CA PRO A 42 18.03 -10.59 -7.77
C PRO A 42 18.48 -10.12 -6.38
N ALA A 43 17.75 -10.47 -5.32
CA ALA A 43 18.07 -10.08 -3.95
C ALA A 43 19.09 -11.01 -3.25
N HIS A 44 19.54 -12.08 -3.93
CA HIS A 44 20.64 -12.93 -3.50
C HIS A 44 21.37 -13.52 -4.72
N ASP A 45 22.54 -14.16 -4.53
CA ASP A 45 23.21 -14.89 -5.60
C ASP A 45 22.43 -16.16 -5.93
N ASP A 46 21.56 -16.07 -6.92
CA ASP A 46 20.64 -17.15 -7.28
C ASP A 46 21.03 -17.82 -8.62
N ARG A 47 21.37 -19.11 -8.55
CA ARG A 47 21.79 -19.90 -9.72
C ARG A 47 20.63 -20.65 -10.37
N ASP A 48 19.66 -21.06 -9.54
CA ASP A 48 18.49 -21.87 -9.92
C ASP A 48 17.23 -21.09 -9.60
N PRO A 49 16.27 -20.95 -10.52
CA PRO A 49 15.17 -19.99 -10.38
C PRO A 49 14.32 -20.20 -9.10
N SER A 50 14.60 -19.41 -8.07
CA SER A 50 13.96 -19.47 -6.74
C SER A 50 12.81 -18.47 -6.58
N LEU A 51 12.65 -17.53 -7.52
CA LEU A 51 11.62 -16.51 -7.48
C LEU A 51 10.39 -16.96 -8.27
N SER A 52 9.25 -17.06 -7.58
CA SER A 52 7.94 -17.23 -8.19
C SER A 52 7.27 -15.87 -8.37
N ILE A 53 6.76 -15.63 -9.57
CA ILE A 53 6.07 -14.40 -9.97
C ILE A 53 4.69 -14.79 -10.44
N ARG A 54 3.66 -14.09 -9.96
CA ARG A 54 2.28 -14.32 -10.39
C ARG A 54 1.57 -12.99 -10.58
N GLU A 55 0.86 -12.87 -11.68
CA GLU A 55 -0.13 -11.82 -11.86
C GLU A 55 -1.49 -12.34 -11.35
N ALA A 56 -2.12 -11.56 -10.47
CA ALA A 56 -3.44 -11.84 -9.94
C ALA A 56 -4.53 -11.26 -10.86
N ASP A 57 -5.78 -11.71 -10.69
CA ASP A 57 -6.91 -11.30 -11.55
C ASP A 57 -7.23 -9.80 -11.44
N ASP A 58 -6.82 -9.16 -10.34
CA ASP A 58 -6.91 -7.71 -10.13
C ASP A 58 -5.68 -6.94 -10.65
N GLY A 59 -4.79 -7.63 -11.38
CA GLY A 59 -3.57 -7.13 -12.01
C GLY A 59 -2.38 -6.91 -11.07
N LYS A 60 -2.50 -7.28 -9.78
CA LYS A 60 -1.38 -7.19 -8.83
C LYS A 60 -0.30 -8.22 -9.16
N VAL A 61 0.94 -7.84 -8.95
CA VAL A 61 2.09 -8.74 -9.09
C VAL A 61 2.51 -9.25 -7.71
N LEU A 62 2.45 -10.57 -7.55
CA LEU A 62 2.88 -11.28 -6.37
C LEU A 62 4.28 -11.85 -6.60
N LEU A 63 5.19 -11.50 -5.71
CA LEU A 63 6.57 -11.99 -5.68
C LEU A 63 6.75 -12.90 -4.47
N HIS A 64 7.28 -14.09 -4.70
CA HIS A 64 7.62 -15.02 -3.62
C HIS A 64 8.96 -15.70 -3.89
N CYS A 65 9.96 -15.38 -3.07
CA CYS A 65 11.26 -16.03 -3.12
C CYS A 65 11.29 -17.18 -2.10
N TRP A 66 11.57 -18.39 -2.57
CA TRP A 66 11.63 -19.58 -1.71
C TRP A 66 12.86 -19.63 -0.79
N CYS A 67 13.84 -18.74 -1.00
CA CYS A 67 15.04 -18.60 -0.15
C CYS A 67 14.88 -17.57 0.98
N GLY A 68 13.72 -16.91 1.09
CA GLY A 68 13.38 -16.03 2.22
C GLY A 68 13.55 -14.52 1.99
N CYS A 69 13.94 -14.08 0.79
CA CYS A 69 13.94 -12.64 0.46
C CYS A 69 12.51 -12.08 0.51
N SER A 70 12.36 -10.88 1.08
CA SER A 70 11.05 -10.22 1.09
C SER A 70 10.71 -9.68 -0.30
N ALA A 71 9.41 -9.51 -0.60
CA ALA A 71 8.99 -8.86 -1.84
C ALA A 71 9.55 -7.44 -1.99
N ARG A 72 9.81 -6.75 -0.87
CA ARG A 72 10.43 -5.42 -0.86
C ARG A 72 11.88 -5.48 -1.32
N ASP A 73 12.65 -6.46 -0.85
CA ASP A 73 14.06 -6.62 -1.23
C ASP A 73 14.18 -6.96 -2.71
N VAL A 74 13.31 -7.85 -3.20
CA VAL A 74 13.25 -8.21 -4.62
C VAL A 74 12.90 -7.00 -5.48
N ALA A 75 11.85 -6.26 -5.12
CA ALA A 75 11.45 -5.05 -5.85
C ALA A 75 12.58 -4.01 -5.87
N ALA A 76 13.21 -3.75 -4.72
CA ALA A 76 14.31 -2.80 -4.60
C ALA A 76 15.52 -3.22 -5.45
N ALA A 77 15.85 -4.51 -5.49
CA ALA A 77 16.96 -5.03 -6.29
C ALA A 77 16.77 -4.83 -7.80
N ILE A 78 15.51 -4.76 -8.27
CA ILE A 78 15.16 -4.41 -9.66
C ILE A 78 14.79 -2.94 -9.83
N GLY A 79 15.08 -2.07 -8.86
CA GLY A 79 14.82 -0.63 -8.97
C GLY A 79 13.33 -0.25 -8.99
N LEU A 80 12.46 -1.09 -8.42
CA LEU A 80 11.04 -0.83 -8.22
C LEU A 80 10.75 -0.63 -6.73
N GLU A 81 9.65 0.03 -6.43
CA GLU A 81 9.07 0.04 -5.10
C GLU A 81 7.89 -0.94 -5.02
N LEU A 82 7.53 -1.35 -3.79
CA LEU A 82 6.35 -2.21 -3.58
C LEU A 82 5.08 -1.64 -4.21
N ARG A 83 4.93 -0.31 -4.24
CA ARG A 83 3.77 0.36 -4.84
C ARG A 83 3.62 0.10 -6.33
N ASP A 84 4.73 -0.14 -7.03
CA ASP A 84 4.73 -0.34 -8.48
C ASP A 84 4.20 -1.73 -8.86
N LEU A 85 4.09 -2.65 -7.90
CA LEU A 85 3.54 -4.01 -8.08
C LEU A 85 2.00 -4.05 -8.07
N PHE A 86 1.33 -2.96 -7.69
CA PHE A 86 -0.12 -2.93 -7.52
C PHE A 86 -0.75 -1.96 -8.53
N PRO A 87 -1.64 -2.43 -9.41
CA PRO A 87 -2.40 -1.54 -10.27
C PRO A 87 -3.47 -0.82 -9.44
N GLY A 88 -3.68 0.45 -9.74
CA GLY A 88 -4.76 1.24 -9.18
C GLY A 88 -4.30 2.54 -8.54
N LYS A 89 -5.22 3.50 -8.51
CA LYS A 89 -5.04 4.75 -7.78
C LYS A 89 -5.05 4.40 -6.29
N TYR A 90 -4.03 4.86 -5.55
CA TYR A 90 -4.02 4.79 -4.09
C TYR A 90 -5.39 5.26 -3.60
N GLN A 91 -6.17 4.37 -2.97
CA GLN A 91 -7.37 4.83 -2.29
C GLN A 91 -6.87 5.75 -1.18
N GLN A 92 -7.03 7.06 -1.40
CA GLN A 92 -6.82 8.08 -0.39
C GLN A 92 -7.43 7.53 0.89
N ARG A 93 -6.60 7.36 1.94
CA ARG A 93 -7.09 6.90 3.23
C ARG A 93 -8.20 7.86 3.60
N ARG A 94 -9.45 7.39 3.53
CA ARG A 94 -10.59 8.23 3.86
C ARG A 94 -10.43 8.59 5.33
N GLY A 95 -10.44 9.90 5.60
CA GLY A 95 -10.49 10.39 6.97
C GLY A 95 -11.71 9.85 7.71
N PRO A 96 -11.83 10.12 9.02
CA PRO A 96 -12.99 9.71 9.79
C PRO A 96 -14.29 10.17 9.10
N SER A 97 -15.34 9.34 9.18
CA SER A 97 -16.64 9.71 8.62
C SER A 97 -17.17 10.97 9.31
N LYS A 98 -18.05 11.71 8.62
CA LYS A 98 -18.73 12.88 9.23
C LYS A 98 -19.41 12.51 10.55
N ALA A 99 -20.00 11.32 10.64
CA ALA A 99 -20.62 10.81 11.87
C ALA A 99 -19.61 10.59 13.01
N ALA A 100 -18.41 10.10 12.70
CA ALA A 100 -17.35 9.95 13.70
C ALA A 100 -16.85 11.31 14.20
N ILE A 101 -16.68 12.29 13.30
CA ILE A 101 -16.29 13.67 13.68
C ILE A 101 -17.37 14.28 14.58
N GLU A 102 -18.64 14.11 14.24
CA GLU A 102 -19.76 14.63 15.02
C GLU A 102 -19.87 13.97 16.40
N HIS A 103 -19.55 12.67 16.50
CA HIS A 103 -19.49 11.98 17.77
C HIS A 103 -18.43 12.58 18.71
N GLU A 104 -17.22 12.84 18.20
CA GLU A 104 -16.16 13.49 18.98
C GLU A 104 -16.58 14.91 19.40
N ARG A 105 -17.22 15.68 18.51
CA ARG A 105 -17.75 17.02 18.84
C ARG A 105 -18.79 16.96 19.96
N ARG A 106 -19.66 15.95 19.94
CA ARG A 106 -20.65 15.74 20.99
C ARG A 106 -20.01 15.41 22.34
N ILE A 107 -18.99 14.55 22.36
CA ILE A 107 -18.22 14.26 23.58
C ILE A 107 -17.65 15.56 24.17
N VAL A 108 -17.02 16.39 23.33
CA VAL A 108 -16.44 17.67 23.76
C VAL A 108 -17.52 18.62 24.27
N SER A 109 -18.63 18.77 23.54
CA SER A 109 -19.74 19.65 23.94
C SER A 109 -20.35 19.26 25.29
N ILE A 110 -20.61 17.97 25.51
CA ILE A 110 -21.19 17.48 26.76
C ILE A 110 -20.20 17.69 27.91
N GLY A 111 -18.94 17.27 27.73
CA GLY A 111 -17.92 17.37 28.77
C GLY A 111 -17.66 18.81 29.20
N LEU A 112 -17.52 19.74 28.25
CA LEU A 112 -17.32 21.16 28.57
C LEU A 112 -18.54 21.79 29.24
N SER A 113 -19.76 21.43 28.81
CA SER A 113 -21.00 21.92 29.43
C SER A 113 -21.11 21.49 30.90
N LEU A 114 -20.83 20.23 31.20
CA LEU A 114 -20.86 19.70 32.56
C LEU A 114 -19.79 20.35 33.45
N LEU A 115 -18.57 20.51 32.95
CA LEU A 115 -17.49 21.20 33.69
C LEU A 115 -17.83 22.67 33.97
N ALA A 116 -18.44 23.38 33.00
CA ALA A 116 -18.87 24.76 33.18
C ALA A 116 -19.97 24.90 34.26
N GLN A 117 -20.80 23.87 34.42
CA GLN A 117 -21.80 23.77 35.50
C GLN A 117 -21.18 23.37 36.86
N GLY A 118 -19.86 23.20 36.94
CA GLY A 118 -19.15 22.79 38.16
C GLY A 118 -19.24 21.29 38.47
N ALA A 119 -19.73 20.47 37.54
CA ALA A 119 -19.79 19.03 37.74
C ALA A 119 -18.38 18.42 37.79
N LYS A 120 -18.16 17.47 38.71
CA LYS A 120 -16.96 16.65 38.74
C LYS A 120 -17.17 15.42 37.86
N LEU A 121 -16.48 15.36 36.72
CA LEU A 121 -16.50 14.20 35.83
C LEU A 121 -15.60 13.08 36.37
N PRO A 122 -15.98 11.81 36.22
CA PRO A 122 -15.09 10.69 36.52
C PRO A 122 -13.88 10.70 35.58
N GLN A 123 -12.77 10.10 36.03
CA GLN A 123 -11.52 10.09 35.25
C GLN A 123 -11.71 9.54 33.83
N THR A 124 -12.52 8.49 33.68
CA THR A 124 -12.83 7.89 32.38
C THR A 124 -13.46 8.87 31.39
N ASP A 125 -14.27 9.82 31.86
CA ASP A 125 -14.94 10.80 31.01
C ASP A 125 -14.03 11.99 30.71
N LEU A 126 -13.15 12.35 31.65
CA LEU A 126 -12.07 13.32 31.39
C LEU A 126 -11.10 12.80 30.32
N ASP A 127 -10.74 11.52 30.37
CA ASP A 127 -9.87 10.90 29.37
C ASP A 127 -10.53 10.87 27.99
N ARG A 128 -11.83 10.55 27.92
CA ARG A 128 -12.61 10.60 26.68
C ARG A 128 -12.69 12.01 26.12
N LEU A 129 -12.95 13.00 26.98
CA LEU A 129 -12.98 14.41 26.60
C LEU A 129 -11.64 14.86 26.00
N ASP A 130 -10.53 14.50 26.64
CA ASP A 130 -9.19 14.84 26.15
C ASP A 130 -8.84 14.14 24.82
N ILE A 131 -9.15 12.84 24.68
CA ILE A 131 -8.95 12.11 23.42
C ILE A 131 -9.76 12.76 22.29
N ALA A 132 -11.02 13.11 22.55
CA ALA A 132 -11.90 13.75 21.57
C ALA A 132 -11.35 15.11 21.11
N ARG A 133 -10.90 15.95 22.05
CA ARG A 133 -10.26 17.23 21.74
C ARG A 133 -9.02 17.07 20.88
N ARG A 134 -8.14 16.11 21.20
CA ARG A 134 -6.93 15.83 20.41
C ARG A 134 -7.24 15.33 19.00
N ARG A 135 -8.26 14.49 18.85
CA ARG A 135 -8.71 14.00 17.53
C ARG A 135 -9.24 15.13 16.67
N LEU A 136 -10.10 16.01 17.22
CA LEU A 136 -10.64 17.15 16.49
C LEU A 136 -9.54 18.16 16.09
N ALA A 137 -8.62 18.48 17.01
CA ALA A 137 -7.52 19.40 16.71
C ALA A 137 -6.62 18.91 15.56
N ARG A 138 -6.36 17.60 15.47
CA ARG A 138 -5.61 17.02 14.35
C ARG A 138 -6.34 17.17 13.01
N LEU A 139 -7.66 17.13 13.01
CA LEU A 139 -8.46 17.29 11.79
C LEU A 139 -8.52 18.75 11.33
N GLU A 140 -8.47 19.70 12.26
CA GLU A 140 -8.40 21.14 11.97
C GLU A 140 -7.00 21.53 11.46
N ALA A 141 -5.94 20.94 12.00
CA ALA A 141 -4.57 21.18 11.56
C ALA A 141 -4.22 20.57 10.18
N CYS A 142 -5.06 19.67 9.65
CA CYS A 142 -4.89 19.01 8.35
C CYS A 142 -5.75 19.61 7.23
N GLN A 143 -6.52 20.68 7.51
CA GLN A 143 -7.33 21.41 6.52
C GLN A 143 -6.58 22.63 6.01
#